data_AF-A0A3D8MDI3-F1
#
_entry.id   AF-A0A3D8MDI3-F1
#
_cell.length_a   1.000
_cell.length_b   1.000
_cell.length_c   1.000
_cell.angle_alpha   90.00
_cell.angle_beta   90.00
_cell.angle_gamma   90.00
#
_symmetry.space_group_name_H-M   'P 1'
#
loop_
_entity.id
_entity.type
_entity.pdbx_description
1 polymer ?
#
loop_
_entity_poly.entity_id
_entity_poly.type
_entity_poly.pdbx_seq_one_letter_code
_entity_poly.pdbx_strand_id
1 'polypeptide(L)'
;MACSSSPTEETSQDWSGIDEKQVASWQHAGFAPQQAREWQQAGFDVQAATGWETAGISPERAQQWMQRDFDVVSAADWTALGLSLEQAMQWRDNNFSPEQASEWIQQGVDVTSAVMQQGENQ
;
A
#
# COMPACT_ATOMS: atom_id res chain seq x y z
N MET A 1 -13.32 51.44 -4.14
CA MET A 1 -14.21 50.77 -5.12
C MET A 1 -13.35 49.82 -5.94
N ALA A 2 -13.85 48.59 -6.18
CA ALA A 2 -13.32 47.47 -6.99
C ALA A 2 -12.00 46.84 -6.46
N CYS A 3 -11.96 45.66 -5.83
CA CYS A 3 -12.27 44.29 -6.30
C CYS A 3 -11.46 43.88 -7.54
N SER A 4 -10.60 42.85 -7.41
CA SER A 4 -10.55 41.64 -8.28
C SER A 4 -9.34 40.76 -7.94
N SER A 5 -9.60 39.78 -7.06
CA SER A 5 -9.14 38.38 -7.05
C SER A 5 -7.69 38.04 -7.42
N SER A 6 -6.96 37.56 -6.40
CA SER A 6 -5.78 36.69 -6.54
C SER A 6 -6.14 35.43 -7.34
N PRO A 7 -5.40 35.04 -8.39
CA PRO A 7 -5.49 33.70 -8.96
C PRO A 7 -4.38 32.84 -8.33
N THR A 8 -4.65 32.19 -7.21
CA THR A 8 -3.73 31.18 -6.64
C THR A 8 -4.31 29.76 -6.58
N GLU A 9 -5.42 29.48 -7.26
CA GLU A 9 -6.10 28.18 -7.17
C GLU A 9 -6.19 27.39 -8.48
N GLU A 10 -5.53 27.79 -9.57
CA GLU A 10 -5.68 27.06 -10.85
C GLU A 10 -4.64 25.95 -11.08
N THR A 11 -3.66 25.78 -10.18
CA THR A 11 -2.57 24.80 -10.36
C THR A 11 -2.80 23.47 -9.63
N SER A 12 -3.86 23.33 -8.83
CA SER A 12 -3.97 22.20 -7.88
C SER A 12 -4.62 20.94 -8.45
N GLN A 13 -5.24 21.01 -9.63
CA GLN A 13 -6.06 19.94 -10.19
C GLN A 13 -5.76 19.71 -11.67
N ASP A 14 -4.48 19.64 -12.04
CA ASP A 14 -4.13 19.19 -13.38
C ASP A 14 -4.30 17.67 -13.49
N TRP A 15 -5.48 17.24 -13.91
CA TRP A 15 -5.79 15.83 -14.19
C TRP A 15 -5.39 15.40 -15.61
N SER A 16 -4.66 16.24 -16.36
CA SER A 16 -4.23 15.90 -17.72
C SER A 16 -3.45 14.58 -17.77
N GLY A 17 -3.93 13.61 -18.55
CA GLY A 17 -3.32 12.29 -18.66
C GLY A 17 -3.93 11.19 -17.78
N ILE A 18 -4.86 11.53 -16.89
CA ILE A 18 -5.76 10.54 -16.26
C ILE A 18 -7.01 10.41 -17.11
N ASP A 19 -7.52 9.19 -17.26
CA ASP A 19 -8.78 8.94 -17.97
C ASP A 19 -9.93 9.70 -17.28
N GLU A 20 -10.67 10.54 -18.01
CA GLU A 20 -11.75 11.38 -17.45
C GLU A 20 -12.77 10.56 -16.64
N LYS A 21 -13.02 9.30 -17.02
CA LYS A 21 -13.95 8.43 -16.28
C LYS A 21 -13.40 8.04 -14.91
N GLN A 22 -12.08 7.96 -14.79
CA GLN A 22 -11.41 7.68 -13.53
C GLN A 22 -11.19 8.94 -12.71
N VAL A 23 -11.02 10.12 -13.34
CA VAL A 23 -10.82 11.41 -12.63
C VAL A 23 -11.87 11.61 -11.54
N ALA A 24 -13.15 11.42 -11.86
CA ALA A 24 -14.22 11.55 -10.87
C ALA A 24 -14.05 10.58 -9.69
N SER A 25 -13.66 9.33 -9.96
CA SER A 25 -13.44 8.33 -8.92
C SER A 25 -12.24 8.67 -8.04
N TRP A 26 -11.12 9.10 -8.63
CA TRP A 26 -9.92 9.51 -7.91
C TRP A 26 -10.18 10.74 -7.03
N GLN A 27 -10.88 11.74 -7.59
CA GLN A 27 -11.33 12.92 -6.83
C GLN A 27 -12.25 12.53 -5.67
N HIS A 28 -13.20 11.62 -5.91
CA HIS A 28 -14.13 11.16 -4.88
C HIS A 28 -13.42 10.37 -3.77
N ALA A 29 -12.41 9.59 -4.14
CA ALA A 29 -11.55 8.88 -3.20
C ALA A 29 -10.57 9.82 -2.46
N GLY A 30 -10.49 11.10 -2.83
CA GLY A 30 -9.67 12.11 -2.15
C GLY A 30 -8.22 12.19 -2.63
N PHE A 31 -7.88 11.51 -3.73
CA PHE A 31 -6.52 11.52 -4.27
C PHE A 31 -6.19 12.83 -4.97
N ALA A 32 -4.95 13.29 -4.81
CA ALA A 32 -4.40 14.34 -5.65
C ALA A 32 -4.18 13.82 -7.09
N PRO A 33 -4.27 14.67 -8.12
CA PRO A 33 -4.01 14.27 -9.51
C PRO A 33 -2.64 13.62 -9.69
N GLN A 34 -1.61 14.11 -8.99
CA GLN A 34 -0.27 13.52 -9.05
C GLN A 34 -0.25 12.10 -8.49
N GLN A 35 -0.84 11.86 -7.31
CA GLN A 35 -0.93 10.51 -6.73
C GLN A 35 -1.72 9.57 -7.63
N ALA A 36 -2.87 10.01 -8.14
CA ALA A 36 -3.68 9.22 -9.04
C ALA A 36 -2.92 8.82 -10.32
N ARG A 37 -2.06 9.71 -10.86
CA ARG A 37 -1.18 9.38 -11.99
C ARG A 37 -0.17 8.32 -11.59
N GLU A 38 0.45 8.42 -10.43
CA GLU A 38 1.42 7.43 -9.94
C GLU A 38 0.78 6.04 -9.79
N TRP A 39 -0.42 5.97 -9.19
CA TRP A 39 -1.17 4.72 -9.08
C TRP A 39 -1.59 4.15 -10.43
N GLN A 40 -2.08 5.00 -11.34
CA GLN A 40 -2.45 4.58 -12.69
C GLN A 40 -1.23 4.10 -13.49
N GLN A 41 -0.07 4.77 -13.36
CA GLN A 41 1.18 4.35 -13.98
C GLN A 41 1.69 3.03 -13.43
N ALA A 42 1.49 2.79 -12.14
CA ALA A 42 1.76 1.50 -11.50
C ALA A 42 0.74 0.41 -11.90
N GLY A 43 -0.30 0.75 -12.67
CA GLY A 43 -1.29 -0.17 -13.21
C GLY A 43 -2.45 -0.47 -12.24
N PHE A 44 -2.61 0.32 -11.20
CA PHE A 44 -3.69 0.17 -10.22
C PHE A 44 -4.88 1.03 -10.59
N ASP A 45 -6.06 0.52 -10.27
CA ASP A 45 -7.30 1.29 -10.30
C ASP A 45 -7.51 2.04 -8.99
N VAL A 46 -8.48 2.95 -8.98
CA VAL A 46 -8.82 3.75 -7.80
C VAL A 46 -9.18 2.89 -6.58
N GLN A 47 -9.82 1.73 -6.77
CA GLN A 47 -10.21 0.86 -5.66
C GLN A 47 -9.00 0.19 -5.03
N ALA A 48 -8.12 -0.42 -5.84
CA ALA A 48 -6.88 -0.99 -5.31
C ALA A 48 -6.02 0.09 -4.66
N ALA A 49 -5.84 1.24 -5.32
CA ALA A 49 -5.06 2.35 -4.80
C ALA A 49 -5.59 2.89 -3.46
N THR A 50 -6.90 2.98 -3.29
CA THR A 50 -7.51 3.37 -2.00
C THR A 50 -7.14 2.38 -0.90
N GLY A 51 -7.19 1.07 -1.20
CA GLY A 51 -6.82 0.03 -0.24
C GLY A 51 -5.33 0.10 0.14
N TRP A 52 -4.45 0.24 -0.85
CA TRP A 52 -3.02 0.37 -0.61
C TRP A 52 -2.64 1.67 0.10
N GLU A 53 -3.28 2.80 -0.24
CA GLU A 53 -3.08 4.08 0.44
C GLU A 53 -3.53 4.00 1.90
N THR A 54 -4.68 3.35 2.16
CA THR A 54 -5.18 3.11 3.52
C THR A 54 -4.20 2.26 4.34
N ALA A 55 -3.50 1.33 3.69
CA ALA A 55 -2.44 0.53 4.29
C ALA A 55 -1.11 1.31 4.47
N GLY A 56 -1.04 2.57 4.02
CA GLY A 56 0.18 3.38 4.05
C GLY A 56 1.26 2.92 3.07
N ILE A 57 0.86 2.21 2.00
CA ILE A 57 1.75 1.63 1.02
C ILE A 57 1.78 2.53 -0.22
N SER A 58 2.99 2.91 -0.67
CA SER A 58 3.18 3.68 -1.89
C SER A 58 2.92 2.85 -3.15
N PRO A 59 2.54 3.47 -4.28
CA PRO A 59 2.26 2.76 -5.54
C PRO A 59 3.41 1.86 -6.00
N GLU A 60 4.65 2.32 -5.86
CA GLU A 60 5.85 1.54 -6.17
C GLU A 60 5.95 0.27 -5.31
N ARG A 61 5.68 0.38 -4.01
CA ARG A 61 5.68 -0.78 -3.10
C ARG A 61 4.52 -1.69 -3.41
N ALA A 62 3.31 -1.16 -3.58
CA ALA A 62 2.12 -1.93 -3.94
C ALA A 62 2.37 -2.79 -5.19
N GLN A 63 3.06 -2.23 -6.19
CA GLN A 63 3.46 -2.97 -7.39
C GLN A 63 4.40 -4.13 -7.07
N GLN A 64 5.35 -3.96 -6.13
CA GLN A 64 6.23 -5.04 -5.69
C GLN A 64 5.47 -6.12 -4.91
N TRP A 65 4.54 -5.73 -4.03
CA TRP A 65 3.68 -6.68 -3.31
C TRP A 65 2.82 -7.51 -4.27
N MET A 66 2.14 -6.85 -5.22
CA MET A 66 1.31 -7.51 -6.23
C MET A 66 2.13 -8.43 -7.14
N GLN A 67 3.36 -8.05 -7.51
CA GLN A 67 4.29 -8.92 -8.26
C GLN A 67 4.70 -10.18 -7.51
N ARG A 68 4.50 -10.22 -6.19
CA ARG A 68 4.78 -11.37 -5.33
C ARG A 68 3.50 -12.10 -4.93
N ASP A 69 2.40 -11.87 -5.64
CA ASP A 69 1.08 -12.45 -5.40
C ASP A 69 0.50 -12.14 -4.01
N PHE A 70 0.90 -11.01 -3.41
CA PHE A 70 0.22 -10.48 -2.23
C PHE A 70 -0.95 -9.61 -2.64
N ASP A 71 -2.08 -9.82 -1.98
CA ASP A 71 -3.22 -8.94 -2.03
C ASP A 71 -3.05 -7.74 -1.09
N VAL A 72 -3.91 -6.73 -1.27
CA VAL A 72 -3.91 -5.50 -0.48
C VAL A 72 -4.04 -5.79 1.02
N VAL A 73 -4.90 -6.74 1.39
CA VAL A 73 -5.19 -7.04 2.81
C VAL A 73 -3.97 -7.71 3.45
N SER A 74 -3.45 -8.78 2.85
CA SER A 74 -2.24 -9.42 3.38
C SER A 74 -1.09 -8.43 3.49
N ALA A 75 -0.84 -7.63 2.44
CA ALA A 75 0.23 -6.66 2.49
C ALA A 75 0.02 -5.60 3.59
N ALA A 76 -1.21 -5.14 3.79
CA ALA A 76 -1.57 -4.24 4.88
C ALA A 76 -1.32 -4.87 6.26
N ASP A 77 -1.66 -6.14 6.45
CA ASP A 77 -1.40 -6.86 7.70
C ASP A 77 0.11 -6.93 7.98
N TRP A 78 0.90 -7.31 6.97
CA TRP A 78 2.36 -7.38 7.10
C TRP A 78 2.99 -6.00 7.35
N THR A 79 2.55 -4.94 6.66
CA THR A 79 3.08 -3.59 6.88
C THR A 79 2.62 -3.01 8.21
N ALA A 80 1.44 -3.38 8.71
CA ALA A 80 0.97 -3.01 10.05
C ALA A 80 1.87 -3.60 11.16
N LEU A 81 2.50 -4.74 10.90
CA LEU A 81 3.54 -5.32 11.79
C LEU A 81 4.90 -4.60 11.68
N GLY A 82 5.00 -3.58 10.83
CA GLY A 82 6.26 -2.88 10.55
C GLY A 82 7.23 -3.70 9.69
N LEU A 83 6.74 -4.74 9.00
CA LEU A 83 7.55 -5.58 8.14
C LEU A 83 7.64 -5.01 6.72
N SER A 84 8.81 -5.17 6.13
CA SER A 84 9.04 -4.96 4.70
C SER A 84 8.53 -6.16 3.87
N LEU A 85 8.35 -5.96 2.56
CA LEU A 85 7.98 -7.02 1.62
C LEU A 85 8.90 -8.25 1.74
N GLU A 86 10.22 -8.03 1.85
CA GLU A 86 11.18 -9.13 1.99
C GLU A 86 10.96 -9.94 3.27
N GLN A 87 10.73 -9.27 4.40
CA GLN A 87 10.46 -9.95 5.67
C GLN A 87 9.13 -10.69 5.62
N ALA A 88 8.07 -10.06 5.13
CA ALA A 88 6.76 -10.69 4.95
C ALA A 88 6.85 -11.94 4.08
N MET A 89 7.66 -11.89 3.01
CA MET A 89 7.96 -13.06 2.20
C MET A 89 8.67 -14.15 2.96
N GLN A 90 9.70 -13.83 3.75
CA GLN A 90 10.37 -14.85 4.56
C GLN A 90 9.39 -15.56 5.49
N TRP A 91 8.51 -14.82 6.17
CA TRP A 91 7.48 -15.42 7.01
C TRP A 91 6.53 -16.31 6.21
N ARG A 92 5.99 -15.81 5.09
CA ARG A 92 5.08 -16.55 4.21
C ARG A 92 5.72 -17.81 3.62
N ASP A 93 6.96 -17.71 3.15
CA ASP A 93 7.70 -18.82 2.55
C ASP A 93 7.99 -19.94 3.58
N ASN A 94 7.98 -19.58 4.88
CA ASN A 94 8.02 -20.50 6.00
C ASN A 94 6.62 -20.93 6.51
N ASN A 95 5.56 -20.69 5.72
CA ASN A 95 4.17 -21.02 6.04
C ASN A 95 3.59 -20.30 7.28
N PHE A 96 4.11 -19.13 7.63
CA PHE A 96 3.53 -18.29 8.67
C PHE A 96 2.50 -17.33 8.09
N SER A 97 1.38 -17.17 8.79
CA SER A 97 0.43 -16.08 8.57
C SER A 97 0.92 -14.77 9.24
N PRO A 98 0.39 -13.60 8.85
CA PRO A 98 0.69 -12.34 9.53
C PRO A 98 0.37 -12.41 11.03
N GLU A 99 -0.73 -13.07 11.40
CA GLU A 99 -1.15 -13.28 12.78
C GLU A 99 -0.08 -14.05 13.57
N GLN A 100 0.38 -15.20 13.04
CA GLN A 100 1.44 -15.98 13.69
C GLN A 100 2.75 -15.21 13.78
N ALA A 101 3.16 -14.54 12.69
CA ALA A 101 4.35 -13.72 12.68
C ALA A 101 4.28 -12.59 13.73
N SER A 102 3.10 -12.00 13.91
CA SER A 102 2.88 -10.96 14.92
C SER A 102 3.18 -11.44 16.34
N GLU A 103 2.86 -12.68 16.68
CA GLU A 103 3.12 -13.26 17.99
C GLU A 103 4.62 -13.36 18.27
N TRP A 104 5.40 -13.77 17.26
CA TRP A 104 6.86 -13.85 17.35
C TRP A 104 7.52 -12.47 17.38
N ILE A 105 7.06 -11.54 16.53
CA ILE A 105 7.59 -10.17 16.46
C ILE A 105 7.35 -9.42 17.77
N GLN A 106 6.18 -9.61 18.40
CA GLN A 106 5.89 -9.06 19.72
C GLN A 106 6.84 -9.59 20.81
N GLN A 107 7.37 -10.80 20.63
CA GLN A 107 8.39 -11.39 21.49
C GLN A 107 9.82 -10.97 21.10
N GLY A 108 9.99 -10.18 20.03
CA GLY A 108 11.30 -9.80 19.48
C GLY A 108 12.00 -10.94 18.75
N VAL A 109 11.26 -11.97 18.34
CA VAL A 109 11.76 -13.15 17.63
C VAL A 109 11.62 -12.93 16.13
N ASP A 110 12.70 -13.18 15.39
CA ASP A 110 12.70 -13.13 13.94
C ASP A 110 12.22 -14.46 13.32
N VAL A 111 11.89 -14.43 12.03
CA VAL A 111 11.40 -15.61 11.30
C VAL A 111 12.33 -16.81 11.41
N THR A 112 13.65 -16.61 11.40
CA THR A 112 14.62 -17.71 11.47
C THR A 112 14.47 -18.48 12.78
N SER A 113 14.39 -17.73 13.88
CA SER A 113 14.22 -18.28 15.22
C SER A 113 12.84 -18.93 15.39
N ALA A 114 11.79 -18.31 14.83
CA ALA A 114 10.43 -18.83 14.89
C ALA A 114 10.29 -20.18 14.15
N VAL A 115 10.89 -20.31 12.96
CA VAL A 115 10.93 -21.56 12.18
C VAL A 115 11.60 -22.68 12.95
N MET A 116 12.73 -22.38 13.60
CA MET A 116 13.46 -23.36 14.42
C MET A 116 12.58 -23.87 15.56
N GLN A 117 11.87 -22.97 16.25
CA GLN A 117 11.02 -23.31 17.39
C GLN A 117 9.75 -24.07 16.99
N GLN A 118 9.16 -23.76 15.84
CA GLN A 118 7.94 -24.41 15.34
C GLN A 118 8.18 -25.89 15.00
N GLY A 119 9.38 -26.25 14.54
CA GLY A 119 9.76 -27.64 14.26
C GLY A 119 9.95 -28.51 15.50
N GLU A 120 10.22 -27.91 16.66
CA GLU A 120 10.38 -28.62 17.93
C GLU A 120 9.06 -28.87 18.66
N ASN A 121 7.99 -28.13 18.32
CA ASN A 121 6.72 -28.16 19.03
C ASN A 121 5.64 -29.03 18.34
N GLN A 122 6.06 -29.98 17.49
CA GLN A 122 5.19 -30.97 16.81
C GLN A 122 5.45 -32.39 17.30
#